data_AF-A0A1V3XVW1-F1
#
_entry.id   AF-A0A1V3XVW1-F1
#
_cell.length_a   1.000
_cell.length_b   1.000
_cell.length_c   1.000
_cell.angle_alpha   90.00
_cell.angle_beta   90.00
_cell.angle_gamma   90.00
#
_symmetry.space_group_name_H-M   'P 1'
#
loop_
_entity.id
_entity.type
_entity.pdbx_description
1 polymer ?
#
loop_
_entity_poly.entity_id
_entity_poly.type
_entity_poly.pdbx_seq_one_letter_code
_entity_poly.pdbx_strand_id
1 'polypeptide(L)'
;MFEDALAAIVHPAVVATNRNQLVMLAMSNLFGLNAPAIAATEAHYEQMWAQDVAALSGYHAGVSTVAAQLAPWQGVLQTLQGNASSSIAAVNLAAQAESLNALDVSVSFSGLQLVQLGTAQANSTFGGLAVALGQNSSASAAGLLDGPGPWAAPPAPAVVAFSTRRWPWATPAPHRPAACLPWPRPSVAATLSAPVVM
;
A
#
# COMPACT_ATOMS: atom_id res chain seq x y z
N MET A 1 10.80 -6.72 3.61
CA MET A 1 9.39 -6.75 4.08
C MET A 1 8.93 -8.19 4.32
N PHE A 2 8.76 -9.03 3.29
CA PHE A 2 8.40 -10.44 3.48
C PHE A 2 9.54 -11.25 4.12
N GLU A 3 10.75 -11.18 3.56
CA GLU A 3 11.91 -11.90 4.09
C GLU A 3 12.26 -11.49 5.52
N ASP A 4 12.14 -10.20 5.85
CA ASP A 4 12.36 -9.70 7.21
C ASP A 4 11.32 -10.26 8.19
N ALA A 5 10.04 -10.32 7.78
CA ALA A 5 8.97 -10.91 8.61
C ALA A 5 9.16 -12.42 8.77
N LEU A 6 9.55 -13.12 7.71
CA LEU A 6 9.85 -14.55 7.72
C LEU A 6 11.02 -14.86 8.66
N ALA A 7 12.08 -14.06 8.63
CA ALA A 7 13.22 -14.19 9.54
C ALA A 7 12.91 -13.79 10.99
N ALA A 8 11.95 -12.87 11.19
CA ALA A 8 11.54 -12.40 12.52
C ALA A 8 10.55 -13.34 13.23
N ILE A 9 9.81 -14.18 12.50
CA ILE A 9 8.91 -15.18 13.09
C ILE A 9 9.71 -16.24 13.84
N VAL A 10 9.22 -16.61 15.01
CA VAL A 10 9.85 -17.60 15.88
C VAL A 10 9.78 -18.98 15.23
N HIS A 11 10.93 -19.66 15.18
CA HIS A 11 11.01 -20.99 14.61
C HIS A 11 10.20 -22.02 15.43
N PRO A 12 9.37 -22.87 14.81
CA PRO A 12 8.46 -23.79 15.51
C PRO A 12 9.17 -24.80 16.44
N ALA A 13 10.44 -25.13 16.16
CA ALA A 13 11.23 -25.98 17.06
C ALA A 13 11.46 -25.35 18.45
N VAL A 14 11.58 -24.02 18.54
CA VAL A 14 11.76 -23.31 19.81
C VAL A 14 10.44 -23.33 20.60
N VAL A 15 9.32 -23.13 19.90
CA VAL A 15 7.97 -23.25 20.48
C VAL A 15 7.74 -24.65 21.03
N ALA A 16 8.07 -25.69 20.25
CA ALA A 16 7.95 -27.09 20.67
C ALA A 16 8.79 -27.39 21.92
N THR A 17 10.01 -26.85 21.99
CA THR A 17 10.88 -27.00 23.17
C THR A 17 10.24 -26.41 24.42
N ASN A 18 9.69 -25.20 24.33
CA ASN A 18 8.99 -24.55 25.44
C ASN A 18 7.76 -25.37 25.89
N ARG A 19 6.95 -25.86 24.93
CA ARG A 19 5.77 -26.69 25.24
C ARG A 19 6.15 -28.01 25.92
N ASN A 20 7.23 -28.65 25.49
CA ASN A 20 7.74 -29.86 26.13
C ASN A 20 8.25 -29.57 27.56
N GLN A 21 8.96 -28.47 27.77
CA GLN A 21 9.41 -28.05 29.10
C GLN A 21 8.23 -27.80 30.05
N LEU A 22 7.16 -27.15 29.56
CA LEU A 22 5.95 -26.93 30.36
C LEU A 22 5.33 -28.24 30.83
N VAL A 23 5.22 -29.24 29.94
CA VAL A 23 4.68 -30.57 30.28
C VAL A 23 5.56 -31.25 31.33
N MET A 24 6.88 -31.22 31.17
CA MET A 24 7.82 -31.82 32.15
C MET A 24 7.72 -31.16 33.54
N LEU A 25 7.61 -29.83 33.58
CA LEU A 25 7.45 -29.09 34.82
C LEU A 25 6.11 -29.36 35.49
N ALA A 26 5.04 -29.46 34.71
CA ALA A 26 3.70 -29.80 35.20
C ALA A 26 3.64 -31.23 35.76
N MET A 27 4.23 -32.20 35.06
CA MET A 27 4.28 -33.60 35.51
C MET A 27 5.07 -33.78 36.81
N SER A 28 6.12 -32.98 37.02
CA SER A 28 6.94 -33.01 38.23
C SER A 28 6.42 -32.12 39.37
N ASN A 29 5.29 -31.42 39.18
CA ASN A 29 4.75 -30.45 40.13
C ASN A 29 3.91 -31.09 41.26
N LEU A 30 4.42 -32.15 41.89
CA LEU A 30 3.65 -32.93 42.86
C LEU A 30 3.34 -32.16 44.16
N PHE A 31 4.22 -31.21 44.53
CA PHE A 31 4.10 -30.39 45.75
C PHE A 31 3.82 -28.91 45.47
N GLY A 32 3.56 -28.53 44.22
CA GLY A 32 3.36 -27.12 43.84
C GLY A 32 4.64 -26.27 43.77
N LEU A 33 5.80 -26.84 44.08
CA LEU A 33 7.08 -26.12 44.14
C LEU A 33 7.58 -25.64 42.76
N ASN A 34 7.12 -26.27 41.67
CA ASN A 34 7.51 -25.89 40.31
C ASN A 34 6.67 -24.73 39.76
N ALA A 35 5.71 -24.18 40.51
CA ALA A 35 4.87 -23.08 40.05
C ALA A 35 5.66 -21.85 39.54
N PRO A 36 6.77 -21.40 40.18
CA PRO A 36 7.59 -20.31 39.64
C PRO A 36 8.28 -20.65 38.32
N ALA A 37 8.71 -21.91 38.14
CA ALA A 37 9.34 -22.37 36.91
C ALA A 37 8.33 -22.49 35.76
N ILE A 38 7.12 -22.98 36.04
CA ILE A 38 6.01 -23.03 35.09
C ILE A 38 5.68 -21.61 34.59
N ALA A 39 5.53 -20.65 35.51
CA ALA A 39 5.25 -19.26 35.17
C ALA A 39 6.36 -18.63 34.30
N ALA A 40 7.63 -18.97 34.54
CA ALA A 40 8.74 -18.52 33.71
C ALA A 40 8.68 -19.13 32.29
N THR A 41 8.39 -20.43 32.17
CA THR A 41 8.21 -21.08 30.87
C THR A 41 7.03 -20.50 30.09
N GLU A 42 5.90 -20.23 30.74
CA GLU A 42 4.74 -19.57 30.12
C GLU A 42 5.09 -18.15 29.66
N ALA A 43 5.80 -17.37 30.49
CA ALA A 43 6.24 -16.02 30.10
C ALA A 43 7.14 -16.02 28.85
N HIS A 44 8.00 -17.03 28.68
CA HIS A 44 8.79 -17.18 27.46
C HIS A 44 7.95 -17.51 26.23
N TYR A 45 6.86 -18.27 26.38
CA TYR A 45 5.92 -18.51 25.30
C TYR A 45 5.21 -17.22 24.87
N GLU A 46 4.75 -16.43 25.84
CA GLU A 46 4.10 -15.13 25.57
C GLU A 46 5.04 -14.14 24.87
N GLN A 47 6.34 -14.17 25.19
CA GLN A 47 7.35 -13.37 24.48
C GLN A 47 7.47 -13.79 23.01
N MET A 48 7.52 -15.09 22.73
CA MET A 48 7.56 -15.60 21.36
C MET A 48 6.29 -15.21 20.59
N TRP A 49 5.11 -15.32 21.22
CA TRP A 49 3.85 -14.90 20.61
C TRP A 49 3.82 -13.39 20.31
N ALA A 50 4.27 -12.56 21.25
CA ALA A 50 4.37 -11.12 21.05
C ALA A 50 5.30 -10.75 19.88
N GLN A 51 6.41 -11.47 19.72
CA GLN A 51 7.34 -11.28 18.60
C GLN A 51 6.67 -11.62 17.25
N ASP A 52 5.96 -12.74 17.16
CA ASP A 52 5.26 -13.14 15.93
C ASP A 52 4.18 -12.13 15.53
N VAL A 53 3.40 -11.63 16.50
CA VAL A 53 2.38 -10.60 16.27
C VAL A 53 3.03 -9.29 15.80
N ALA A 54 4.16 -8.89 16.39
CA ALA A 54 4.91 -7.70 15.97
C ALA A 54 5.42 -7.84 14.53
N ALA A 55 5.98 -9.01 14.15
CA ALA A 55 6.46 -9.27 12.81
C ALA A 55 5.32 -9.19 11.76
N LEU A 56 4.19 -9.85 12.01
CA LEU A 56 3.06 -9.87 11.07
C LEU A 56 2.32 -8.53 10.99
N SER A 57 2.21 -7.80 12.09
CA SER A 57 1.61 -6.46 12.06
C SER A 57 2.47 -5.46 11.27
N GLY A 58 3.79 -5.51 11.42
CA GLY A 58 4.73 -4.72 10.63
C GLY A 58 4.67 -5.07 9.14
N TYR A 59 4.63 -6.37 8.81
CA TYR A 59 4.42 -6.84 7.44
C TYR A 59 3.11 -6.31 6.84
N HIS A 60 2.00 -6.42 7.58
CA HIS A 60 0.70 -5.95 7.12
C HIS A 60 0.71 -4.43 6.87
N ALA A 61 1.26 -3.65 7.79
CA ALA A 61 1.37 -2.20 7.63
C ALA A 61 2.18 -1.85 6.36
N GLY A 62 3.34 -2.48 6.18
CA GLY A 62 4.19 -2.28 5.01
C GLY A 62 3.48 -2.65 3.70
N VAL A 63 2.88 -3.84 3.62
CA VAL A 63 2.18 -4.30 2.42
C VAL A 63 0.95 -3.44 2.11
N SER A 64 0.16 -3.04 3.11
CA SER A 64 -0.99 -2.16 2.92
C SER A 64 -0.58 -0.79 2.36
N THR A 65 0.57 -0.25 2.77
CA THR A 65 1.06 1.04 2.22
C THR A 65 1.41 0.92 0.73
N VAL A 66 2.03 -0.18 0.31
CA VAL A 66 2.38 -0.41 -1.10
C VAL A 66 1.11 -0.73 -1.91
N ALA A 67 0.20 -1.52 -1.36
CA ALA A 67 -1.06 -1.84 -2.01
C ALA A 67 -1.93 -0.59 -2.24
N ALA A 68 -1.92 0.36 -1.30
CA ALA A 68 -2.64 1.63 -1.44
C ALA A 68 -2.13 2.52 -2.57
N GLN A 69 -0.90 2.31 -3.06
CA GLN A 69 -0.34 3.04 -4.21
C GLN A 69 -0.81 2.50 -5.56
N LEU A 70 -1.41 1.30 -5.59
CA LEU A 70 -1.92 0.73 -6.83
C LEU A 70 -3.20 1.47 -7.25
N ALA A 71 -3.21 1.96 -8.50
CA ALA A 71 -4.38 2.64 -9.05
C ALA A 71 -5.58 1.67 -9.08
N PRO A 72 -6.78 2.11 -8.64
CA PRO A 72 -7.97 1.29 -8.70
C PRO A 72 -8.28 0.95 -10.17
N TRP A 73 -8.55 -0.32 -10.44
CA TRP A 73 -8.82 -0.82 -11.80
C TRP A 73 -9.98 -0.09 -12.49
N GLN A 74 -10.99 0.34 -11.73
CA GLN A 74 -12.07 1.15 -12.29
C GLN A 74 -11.53 2.47 -12.89
N GLY A 75 -10.58 3.13 -12.23
CA GLY A 75 -9.90 4.33 -12.73
C GLY A 75 -9.16 4.10 -14.05
N VAL A 76 -8.52 2.94 -14.18
CA VAL A 76 -7.85 2.53 -15.43
C VAL A 76 -8.85 2.31 -16.56
N LEU A 77 -9.99 1.67 -16.29
CA LEU A 77 -11.04 1.48 -17.30
C LEU A 77 -11.67 2.79 -17.76
N GLN A 78 -11.92 3.72 -16.83
CA GLN A 78 -12.51 5.02 -17.14
C GLN A 78 -11.58 5.88 -17.99
N THR A 79 -10.28 5.87 -17.70
CA THR A 79 -9.28 6.57 -18.53
C THR A 79 -9.18 5.95 -19.94
N LEU A 80 -9.20 4.62 -20.05
CA LEU A 80 -9.24 3.93 -21.35
C LEU A 80 -10.50 4.29 -22.18
N GLN A 81 -11.68 4.31 -21.55
CA GLN A 81 -12.93 4.70 -22.22
C GLN A 81 -12.91 6.16 -22.69
N GLY A 82 -12.38 7.07 -21.86
CA GLY A 82 -12.19 8.48 -22.23
C GLY A 82 -11.26 8.64 -23.43
N ASN A 83 -10.12 7.94 -23.41
CA ASN A 83 -9.16 7.96 -24.51
C ASN A 83 -9.74 7.40 -25.81
N ALA A 84 -10.48 6.29 -25.75
CA ALA A 84 -11.16 5.72 -26.91
C ALA A 84 -12.18 6.70 -27.52
N SER A 85 -12.97 7.36 -26.68
CA SER A 85 -13.95 8.37 -27.12
C SER A 85 -13.27 9.57 -27.79
N SER A 86 -12.16 10.04 -27.23
CA SER A 86 -11.37 11.13 -27.81
C SER A 86 -10.72 10.74 -29.15
N SER A 87 -10.33 9.47 -29.32
CA SER A 87 -9.75 8.97 -30.57
C SER A 87 -10.77 8.96 -31.71
N ILE A 88 -12.01 8.56 -31.44
CA ILE A 88 -13.10 8.57 -32.42
C ILE A 88 -13.44 10.01 -32.84
N ALA A 89 -13.47 10.94 -31.88
CA ALA A 89 -13.69 12.34 -32.16
C ALA A 89 -12.56 12.95 -33.04
N ALA A 90 -11.30 12.65 -32.73
CA ALA A 90 -10.16 13.12 -33.51
C ALA A 90 -10.19 12.62 -34.96
N VAL A 91 -10.55 11.36 -35.19
CA VAL A 91 -10.72 10.78 -36.54
C VAL A 91 -11.87 11.48 -37.30
N ASN A 92 -12.99 11.78 -36.64
CA ASN A 92 -14.10 12.50 -37.27
C ASN A 92 -13.76 13.96 -37.61
N LEU A 93 -12.97 14.65 -36.78
CA LEU A 93 -12.48 15.99 -37.08
C LEU A 93 -11.48 15.97 -38.25
N ALA A 94 -10.58 14.99 -38.27
CA ALA A 94 -9.63 14.77 -39.36
C ALA A 94 -10.34 14.56 -40.71
N ALA A 95 -11.37 13.71 -40.75
CA ALA A 95 -12.14 13.45 -41.96
C ALA A 95 -12.87 14.70 -42.50
N GLN A 96 -13.31 15.61 -41.62
CA GLN A 96 -13.94 16.89 -42.02
C GLN A 96 -12.92 17.94 -42.48
N ALA A 97 -11.67 17.86 -42.02
CA ALA A 97 -10.60 18.78 -42.41
C ALA A 97 -10.15 18.56 -43.86
N GLU A 98 -10.13 17.31 -44.35
CA GLU A 98 -9.72 17.01 -45.74
C GLU A 98 -10.68 17.57 -46.80
N SER A 99 -11.96 17.80 -46.48
CA SER A 99 -12.90 18.43 -47.41
C SER A 99 -12.73 19.94 -47.53
N LEU A 100 -11.86 20.56 -46.71
CA LEU A 100 -11.64 22.01 -46.64
C LEU A 100 -10.20 22.35 -47.07
N ASN A 101 -9.92 22.18 -48.37
CA ASN A 101 -8.60 22.39 -49.03
C ASN A 101 -7.98 23.81 -48.90
N ALA A 102 -8.57 24.71 -48.10
CA ALA A 102 -8.13 26.10 -47.92
C ALA A 102 -7.71 26.46 -46.48
N LEU A 103 -7.80 25.53 -45.51
CA LEU A 103 -7.41 25.78 -44.12
C LEU A 103 -6.03 25.21 -43.78
N ASP A 104 -5.25 25.98 -43.01
CA ASP A 104 -4.02 25.55 -42.38
C ASP A 104 -4.35 24.86 -41.04
N VAL A 105 -4.25 23.53 -40.99
CA VAL A 105 -4.71 22.71 -39.85
C VAL A 105 -3.83 21.49 -39.63
N SER A 106 -3.54 21.21 -38.36
CA SER A 106 -2.79 20.05 -37.92
C SER A 106 -3.52 19.35 -36.78
N VAL A 107 -3.65 18.02 -36.85
CA VAL A 107 -4.27 17.20 -35.81
C VAL A 107 -3.35 16.02 -35.48
N SER A 108 -3.00 15.88 -34.21
CA SER A 108 -2.18 14.79 -33.69
C SER A 108 -2.83 14.15 -32.47
N PHE A 109 -2.79 12.82 -32.41
CA PHE A 109 -3.32 12.05 -31.30
C PHE A 109 -2.37 10.91 -30.91
N SER A 110 -2.09 10.77 -29.60
CA SER A 110 -1.27 9.69 -29.04
C SER A 110 0.05 9.45 -29.79
N GLY A 111 0.75 10.52 -30.20
CA GLY A 111 2.02 10.39 -30.94
C GLY A 111 1.87 10.19 -32.44
N LEU A 112 0.64 10.10 -32.95
CA LEU A 112 0.36 9.94 -34.37
C LEU A 112 -0.17 11.24 -34.97
N GLN A 113 0.49 11.73 -36.02
CA GLN A 113 -0.02 12.83 -36.83
C GLN A 113 -1.11 12.29 -37.77
N LEU A 114 -2.36 12.70 -37.56
CA LEU A 114 -3.51 12.25 -38.34
C LEU A 114 -3.71 13.09 -39.60
N VAL A 115 -3.65 14.42 -39.46
CA VAL A 115 -3.87 15.39 -40.55
C VAL A 115 -2.82 16.49 -40.45
N GLN A 116 -2.28 16.88 -41.59
CA GLN A 116 -1.35 18.00 -41.70
C GLN A 116 -1.53 18.71 -43.04
N LEU A 117 -2.23 19.84 -43.02
CA LEU A 117 -2.42 20.72 -44.17
C LEU A 117 -1.83 22.09 -43.83
N GLY A 118 -0.94 22.61 -44.67
CA GLY A 118 -0.32 23.92 -44.47
C GLY A 118 0.92 23.90 -43.56
N THR A 119 1.07 24.91 -42.69
CA THR A 119 2.22 25.19 -41.83
C THR A 119 1.95 24.99 -40.33
N ALA A 120 0.72 24.67 -39.94
CA ALA A 120 0.35 24.34 -38.57
C ALA A 120 1.09 23.07 -38.10
N GLN A 121 1.33 22.95 -36.79
CA GLN A 121 2.05 21.82 -36.20
C GLN A 121 1.37 21.38 -34.91
N ALA A 122 0.73 20.20 -34.90
CA ALA A 122 0.20 19.58 -33.71
C ALA A 122 1.07 18.37 -33.33
N ASN A 123 1.55 18.33 -32.09
CA ASN A 123 2.29 17.19 -31.56
C ASN A 123 1.63 16.68 -30.27
N SER A 124 1.53 15.36 -30.11
CA SER A 124 0.96 14.77 -28.91
C SER A 124 1.81 13.59 -28.45
N THR A 125 1.82 13.31 -27.15
CA THR A 125 2.32 12.04 -26.61
C THR A 125 1.16 11.10 -26.27
N PHE A 126 1.44 9.88 -25.83
CA PHE A 126 0.45 8.82 -25.63
C PHE A 126 -0.75 9.27 -24.74
N GLY A 127 -1.95 9.29 -25.31
CA GLY A 127 -3.18 9.74 -24.65
C GLY A 127 -3.46 11.26 -24.76
N GLY A 128 -2.59 12.03 -25.43
CA GLY A 128 -2.81 13.45 -25.72
C GLY A 128 -3.52 13.68 -27.05
N LEU A 129 -4.30 14.76 -27.14
CA LEU A 129 -4.89 15.27 -28.38
C LEU A 129 -4.42 16.72 -28.59
N ALA A 130 -3.78 16.99 -29.72
CA ALA A 130 -3.36 18.33 -30.12
C ALA A 130 -4.04 18.73 -31.43
N VAL A 131 -4.57 19.96 -31.47
CA VAL A 131 -5.17 20.57 -32.65
C VAL A 131 -4.57 21.96 -32.82
N ALA A 132 -3.94 22.21 -33.96
CA ALA A 132 -3.44 23.53 -34.34
C ALA A 132 -4.22 24.05 -35.55
N LEU A 133 -4.62 25.33 -35.50
CA LEU A 133 -5.40 26.01 -36.53
C LEU A 133 -4.72 27.33 -36.87
N GLY A 134 -4.55 27.60 -38.16
CA GLY A 134 -3.96 28.85 -38.66
C GLY A 134 -2.47 28.75 -38.98
N GLN A 135 -2.01 29.71 -39.80
CA GLN A 135 -0.64 29.74 -40.30
C GLN A 135 0.38 29.84 -39.15
N ASN A 136 1.44 29.04 -39.24
CA ASN A 136 2.56 28.98 -38.29
C ASN A 136 2.14 28.76 -36.82
N SER A 137 1.01 28.09 -36.59
CA SER A 137 0.50 27.80 -35.25
C SER A 137 0.98 26.43 -34.77
N SER A 138 1.40 26.35 -33.50
CA SER A 138 1.81 25.08 -32.88
C SER A 138 1.00 24.74 -31.64
N ALA A 139 0.62 23.46 -31.52
CA ALA A 139 -0.09 22.92 -30.36
C ALA A 139 0.63 21.66 -29.88
N SER A 140 0.82 21.52 -28.57
CA SER A 140 1.39 20.31 -27.98
C SER A 140 0.55 19.81 -26.81
N ALA A 141 0.34 18.49 -26.75
CA ALA A 141 -0.42 17.84 -25.68
C ALA A 141 0.40 16.71 -25.05
N ALA A 142 0.73 16.86 -23.77
CA ALA A 142 1.36 15.82 -22.96
C ALA A 142 0.31 14.83 -22.43
N GLY A 143 0.52 13.55 -22.65
CA GLY A 143 -0.40 12.48 -22.26
C GLY A 143 -0.11 11.86 -20.88
N LEU A 144 -0.88 10.84 -20.51
CA LEU A 144 -0.92 10.22 -19.17
C LEU A 144 0.41 9.63 -18.68
N LEU A 145 1.41 9.52 -19.55
CA LEU A 145 2.70 8.90 -19.25
C LEU A 145 3.85 9.91 -19.08
N ASP A 146 3.63 11.20 -19.33
CA ASP A 146 4.68 12.25 -19.32
C ASP A 146 4.96 12.86 -17.93
N GLY A 147 4.27 12.40 -16.88
CA GLY A 147 4.57 12.78 -15.50
C GLY A 147 5.83 12.08 -14.97
N PRO A 148 6.55 12.67 -13.98
CA PRO A 148 7.61 11.94 -13.27
C PRO A 148 7.03 10.62 -12.75
N GLY A 149 7.56 9.51 -13.23
CA GLY A 149 6.95 8.20 -13.04
C GLY A 149 6.72 7.85 -11.56
N PRO A 150 5.69 7.07 -11.23
CA PRO A 150 5.37 6.66 -9.85
C PRO A 150 6.45 5.77 -9.19
N TRP A 151 7.56 5.50 -9.88
CA TRP A 151 8.70 4.74 -9.38
C TRP A 151 9.76 5.62 -8.69
N ALA A 152 9.52 6.93 -8.52
CA ALA A 152 10.36 7.76 -7.66
C ALA A 152 10.53 7.07 -6.30
N ALA A 153 11.79 6.72 -5.98
CA ALA A 153 12.12 5.88 -4.84
C ALA A 153 11.47 6.46 -3.56
N PRO A 154 10.67 5.67 -2.82
CA PRO A 154 10.11 6.15 -1.57
C PRO A 154 11.27 6.51 -0.63
N PRO A 155 11.19 7.64 0.10
CA PRO A 155 12.13 7.90 1.18
C PRO A 155 12.06 6.73 2.17
N ALA A 156 13.24 6.33 2.67
CA ALA A 156 13.40 5.17 3.55
C ALA A 156 12.34 5.14 4.66
N PRO A 157 11.70 3.98 4.94
CA PRO A 157 10.74 3.91 6.02
C PRO A 157 11.44 4.29 7.32
N ALA A 158 10.89 5.31 8.00
CA ALA A 158 11.25 5.59 9.38
C ALA A 158 10.97 4.32 10.19
N VAL A 159 12.01 3.76 10.80
CA VAL A 159 11.89 2.68 11.77
C VAL A 159 10.94 3.17 12.85
N VAL A 160 9.72 2.62 12.86
CA VAL A 160 8.82 2.78 13.99
C VAL A 160 9.45 1.97 15.12
N ALA A 161 10.28 2.66 15.92
CA ALA A 161 10.75 2.14 17.17
C ALA A 161 9.52 1.91 18.05
N PHE A 162 9.12 0.64 18.19
CA PHE A 162 8.10 0.25 19.15
C PHE A 162 8.67 0.56 20.53
N SER A 163 8.27 1.72 21.07
CA SER A 163 8.76 2.20 22.34
C SER A 163 8.50 1.15 23.42
N THR A 164 9.45 1.03 24.31
CA THR A 164 9.54 0.16 25.50
C THR A 164 8.42 0.37 26.53
N ARG A 165 7.15 0.40 26.11
CA ARG A 165 6.02 0.26 27.04
C ARG A 165 5.81 -1.23 27.34
N ARG A 166 6.63 -1.65 28.30
CA ARG A 166 6.43 -2.71 29.29
C ARG A 166 4.98 -3.21 29.33
N TRP A 167 4.81 -4.49 29.01
CA TRP A 167 3.55 -5.20 29.12
C TRP A 167 2.90 -4.98 30.50
N PRO A 168 1.57 -4.72 30.59
CA PRO A 168 0.91 -4.33 31.83
C PRO A 168 0.99 -5.35 32.98
N TRP A 169 1.38 -6.60 32.71
CA TRP A 169 1.53 -7.65 33.71
C TRP A 169 2.99 -7.93 34.10
N ALA A 170 3.98 -7.27 33.49
CA ALA A 170 5.40 -7.40 33.80
C ALA A 170 5.84 -6.59 35.04
N THR A 171 4.97 -6.52 36.05
CA THR A 171 5.33 -6.10 37.41
C THR A 171 5.50 -7.34 38.28
N PRO A 172 6.57 -7.45 39.09
CA PRO A 172 6.65 -8.53 40.06
C PRO A 172 5.59 -8.27 41.13
N ALA A 173 4.45 -8.95 41.05
CA ALA A 173 3.39 -8.81 42.04
C ALA A 173 3.66 -9.76 43.22
N PRO A 174 3.65 -9.29 44.47
CA PRO A 174 3.66 -10.17 45.63
C PRO A 174 2.25 -10.77 45.82
N HIS A 175 2.20 -12.10 45.83
CA HIS A 175 1.15 -12.96 46.40
C HIS A 175 -0.31 -12.74 45.94
N ARG A 176 -0.75 -13.31 44.80
CA ARG A 176 -2.15 -13.78 44.61
C ARG A 176 -2.27 -14.95 43.59
N PRO A 177 -3.17 -15.93 43.81
CA PRO A 177 -3.29 -17.12 42.96
C PRO A 177 -4.07 -16.87 41.66
N ALA A 178 -3.71 -17.66 40.64
CA ALA A 178 -4.17 -17.59 39.26
C ALA A 178 -5.68 -17.79 39.11
N ALA A 179 -6.39 -16.80 38.56
CA ALA A 179 -7.70 -16.97 37.97
C ALA A 179 -7.78 -16.12 36.70
N CYS A 180 -8.06 -16.79 35.58
CA CYS A 180 -8.12 -16.28 34.22
C CYS A 180 -8.95 -14.98 34.12
N LEU A 181 -8.32 -13.89 33.69
CA LEU A 181 -9.02 -12.67 33.27
C LEU A 181 -9.30 -12.73 31.75
N PRO A 182 -10.52 -12.42 31.29
CA PRO A 182 -10.84 -12.38 29.86
C PRO A 182 -10.19 -11.17 29.17
N TRP A 183 -9.72 -11.40 27.94
CA TRP A 183 -9.00 -10.43 27.09
C TRP A 183 -9.71 -9.08 26.93
N PRO A 184 -9.01 -7.93 27.02
CA PRO A 184 -9.58 -6.65 26.61
C PRO A 184 -9.73 -6.60 25.08
N ARG A 185 -10.94 -6.30 24.61
CA ARG A 185 -11.21 -6.03 23.19
C ARG A 185 -10.45 -4.77 22.74
N PRO A 186 -9.84 -4.76 21.54
CA PRO A 186 -9.21 -3.55 21.02
C PRO A 186 -10.29 -2.47 20.83
N SER A 187 -10.21 -1.40 21.63
CA SER A 187 -10.97 -0.18 21.37
C SER A 187 -10.22 0.62 20.32
N VAL A 188 -10.63 0.52 19.06
CA VAL A 188 -10.17 1.43 18.02
C VAL A 188 -10.90 2.76 18.22
N ALA A 189 -10.30 3.68 18.97
CA ALA A 189 -10.74 5.07 19.00
C ALA A 189 -10.29 5.74 17.69
N ALA A 190 -11.12 5.64 16.65
CA ALA A 190 -10.98 6.43 15.45
C ALA A 190 -11.48 7.86 15.74
N THR A 191 -10.59 8.78 16.14
CA THR A 191 -10.86 10.21 16.05
C THR A 191 -10.64 10.66 14.61
N LEU A 192 -11.64 10.45 13.76
CA LEU A 192 -11.78 11.18 12.50
C LEU A 192 -12.57 12.45 12.79
N SER A 193 -11.85 13.56 12.97
CA SER A 193 -12.44 14.90 12.92
C SER A 193 -12.77 15.21 11.45
N ALA A 194 -14.05 15.22 11.09
CA ALA A 194 -14.52 15.68 9.79
C ALA A 194 -14.48 17.22 9.71
N PRO A 195 -14.07 17.84 8.59
CA PRO A 195 -14.33 19.25 8.37
C PRO A 195 -15.80 19.45 7.90
N VAL A 196 -16.55 20.25 8.66
CA VAL A 196 -17.84 20.81 8.25
C VAL A 196 -17.59 21.92 7.23
N VAL A 197 -18.30 21.82 6.11
CA VAL A 197 -18.47 22.85 5.08
C VAL A 197 -19.26 24.02 5.67
N MET A 198 -18.80 25.25 5.40
CA MET A 198 -19.66 26.43 5.27
C MET A 198 -19.09 27.36 4.21
#